data_AF-A0A7Y4VIX3-F1
#
_entry.id   AF-A0A7Y4VIX3-F1
#
_cell.length_a   1.000
_cell.length_b   1.000
_cell.length_c   1.000
_cell.angle_alpha   90.00
_cell.angle_beta   90.00
_cell.angle_gamma   90.00
#
_symmetry.space_group_name_H-M   'P 1'
#
loop_
_entity.id
_entity.type
_entity.pdbx_description
1 polymer ?
#
loop_
_entity_poly.entity_id
_entity_poly.type
_entity_poly.pdbx_seq_one_letter_code
_entity_poly.pdbx_strand_id
1 'polypeptide(L)' 'MNTKMKAKAFDAVDMMREIRDKISDETQAMTLEQLKKYIADRLKNSHLKTIGR' A
#
# COMPACT_ATOMS: atom_id res chain seq x y z
N MET A 1 27.15 -11.32 29.22
CA MET A 1 26.42 -11.79 28.03
C MET A 1 25.76 -10.59 27.38
N ASN A 2 26.22 -10.18 26.19
CA ASN A 2 25.79 -8.94 25.54
C ASN A 2 24.36 -9.08 24.98
N THR A 3 23.42 -8.37 25.59
CA THR A 3 22.08 -8.07 25.08
C THR A 3 22.16 -7.16 23.86
N LYS A 4 22.17 -7.74 22.67
CA LYS A 4 21.80 -7.04 21.44
C LYS A 4 20.81 -7.92 20.69
N MET A 5 19.53 -7.83 21.07
CA MET A 5 18.44 -8.39 20.30
C MET A 5 18.48 -7.73 18.93
N LYS A 6 18.91 -8.49 17.91
CA LYS A 6 18.88 -8.04 16.52
C LYS A 6 17.43 -7.71 16.19
N ALA A 7 17.13 -6.42 16.08
CA ALA A 7 15.86 -5.93 15.56
C ALA A 7 15.57 -6.70 14.26
N LYS A 8 14.39 -7.33 14.19
CA LYS A 8 13.98 -8.13 13.03
C LYS A 8 14.24 -7.31 11.77
N ALA A 9 14.97 -7.92 10.84
CA ALA A 9 15.28 -7.33 9.55
C ALA A 9 13.97 -6.84 8.92
N PHE A 10 13.98 -5.60 8.46
CA PHE A 10 12.90 -4.99 7.69
C PHE A 10 12.52 -5.93 6.54
N ASP A 11 11.40 -6.64 6.66
CA ASP A 11 10.92 -7.54 5.63
C ASP A 11 9.99 -6.75 4.70
N ALA A 12 10.57 -6.25 3.61
CA ALA A 12 9.84 -5.53 2.58
C ALA A 12 8.75 -6.40 1.94
N VAL A 13 8.88 -7.73 1.95
CA VAL A 13 7.90 -8.64 1.37
C VAL A 13 6.67 -8.73 2.28
N ASP A 14 6.86 -8.87 3.59
CA ASP A 14 5.76 -8.87 4.55
C ASP A 14 5.02 -7.53 4.53
N MET A 15 5.75 -6.41 4.47
CA MET A 15 5.13 -5.08 4.34
C MET A 15 4.27 -4.95 3.07
N MET A 16 4.78 -5.43 1.93
CA MET A 16 4.03 -5.39 0.67
C MET A 16 2.80 -6.31 0.70
N ARG A 17 2.89 -7.46 1.38
CA ARG A 17 1.74 -8.37 1.60
C ARG A 17 0.67 -7.70 2.43
N GLU A 18 1.02 -7.10 3.56
CA GLU A 18 0.07 -6.38 4.42
C GLU A 18 -0.61 -5.21 3.70
N ILE A 19 0.13 -4.46 2.88
CA ILE A 19 -0.43 -3.35 2.10
C ILE A 19 -1.44 -3.87 1.07
N ARG A 20 -1.09 -4.95 0.36
CA ARG A 20 -1.99 -5.56 -0.61
C ARG A 20 -3.25 -6.09 0.08
N ASP A 21 -3.10 -6.79 1.20
CA ASP A 21 -4.21 -7.41 1.90
C ASP A 21 -5.17 -6.33 2.44
N LYS A 22 -4.66 -5.21 2.97
CA LYS A 22 -5.48 -4.03 3.33
C LYS A 22 -6.23 -3.42 2.15
N ILE A 23 -5.57 -3.27 1.00
CA ILE A 23 -6.22 -2.76 -0.21
C ILE A 23 -7.30 -3.74 -0.67
N SER A 24 -7.04 -5.05 -0.60
CA SER A 24 -8.02 -6.08 -0.92
C SER A 24 -9.22 -6.02 0.01
N ASP A 25 -9.04 -5.90 1.33
CA ASP A 25 -10.13 -5.75 2.29
C ASP A 25 -10.96 -4.49 2.04
N GLU A 26 -10.30 -3.36 1.76
CA GLU A 26 -10.97 -2.09 1.46
C GLU A 26 -11.76 -2.13 0.14
N THR A 27 -11.23 -2.85 -0.86
CA THR A 27 -11.79 -2.82 -2.23
C THR A 27 -12.69 -4.00 -2.56
N GLN A 28 -12.69 -5.09 -1.76
CA GLN A 28 -13.51 -6.29 -2.01
C GLN A 28 -15.01 -6.00 -1.98
N ALA A 29 -15.43 -5.02 -1.17
CA ALA A 29 -16.83 -4.61 -1.05
C ALA A 29 -17.24 -3.52 -2.06
N MET A 30 -16.30 -3.03 -2.88
CA MET A 30 -16.55 -1.93 -3.82
C MET A 30 -16.98 -2.46 -5.19
N THR A 31 -17.91 -1.75 -5.82
CA THR A 31 -18.25 -1.99 -7.24
C THR A 31 -17.15 -1.43 -8.16
N LEU A 32 -17.14 -1.86 -9.43
CA LEU A 32 -16.18 -1.39 -10.43
C LEU A 32 -16.11 0.15 -10.52
N GLU A 33 -17.24 0.85 -10.38
CA GLU A 33 -17.30 2.31 -10.41
C GLU A 33 -16.68 2.95 -9.17
N GLN A 34 -16.90 2.36 -8.00
CA GLN A 34 -16.31 2.81 -6.74
C GLN A 34 -14.80 2.58 -6.74
N LEU A 35 -14.34 1.44 -7.28
CA LEU A 35 -12.93 1.14 -7.45
C LEU A 35 -12.23 2.15 -8.36
N LYS A 36 -12.86 2.50 -9.49
CA LYS A 36 -12.35 3.53 -10.42
C LYS A 36 -12.23 4.90 -9.75
N LYS A 37 -13.23 5.29 -8.95
CA LYS A 37 -13.19 6.54 -8.18
C LYS A 37 -12.10 6.52 -7.11
N TYR A 38 -11.94 5.41 -6.38
CA TYR A 38 -10.89 5.21 -5.39
C TYR A 38 -9.49 5.34 -6.00
N ILE A 39 -9.25 4.69 -7.14
CA ILE A 39 -7.96 4.78 -7.86
C ILE A 39 -7.73 6.21 -8.38
N ALA A 40 -8.76 6.85 -8.95
CA ALA A 40 -8.64 8.22 -9.46
C ALA A 40 -8.37 9.25 -8.35
N ASP A 41 -9.02 9.11 -7.21
CA ASP A 41 -8.80 9.96 -6.04
C ASP A 41 -7.41 9.73 -5.45
N ARG A 42 -6.98 8.47 -5.33
CA ARG A 42 -5.65 8.11 -4.87
C ARG A 42 -4.54 8.62 -5.80
N LEU A 43 -4.76 8.62 -7.12
CA LEU A 43 -3.86 9.19 -8.12
C LEU A 43 -3.82 10.72 -8.07
N LYS A 44 -4.95 11.39 -7.83
CA LYS A 44 -5.02 12.85 -7.67
C LYS A 44 -4.34 13.32 -6.38
N ASN A 45 -4.54 12.60 -5.28
CA ASN A 45 -3.97 12.92 -3.97
C ASN A 45 -2.52 12.45 -3.83
N SER A 46 -2.12 11.49 -4.66
CA SER A 46 -0.73 11.10 -4.81
C SER A 46 0.05 12.27 -5.42
N HIS A 47 0.90 12.89 -4.62
CA HIS A 47 1.92 13.86 -5.04
C HIS A 47 3.03 13.24 -5.94
N LEU A 48 2.77 12.07 -6.54
CA LEU A 48 3.65 11.48 -7.55
C LEU A 48 3.67 12.43 -8.76
N LYS A 49 4.83 13.05 -8.99
CA LYS A 49 5.11 13.72 -10.27
C LYS A 49 4.83 12.71 -11.38
N THR A 50 3.82 12.98 -12.19
CA THR A 50 3.64 12.29 -13.47
C THR A 50 4.92 12.47 -14.26
N ILE A 51 5.71 11.41 -14.43
CA ILE A 51 6.90 11.47 -15.28
C ILE A 51 6.39 11.48 -16.72
N GLY A 52 6.37 12.66 -17.35
CA GLY A 52 5.96 12.83 -18.74
C GLY A 52 4.87 13.88 -19.00
N ARG A 53 4.86 15.01 -18.28
CA ARG A 53 4.17 16.21 -18.73
C ARG A 53 5.07 17.43 -18.63
#